data_AF-A0A2V9N4C0-F1
#
_entry.id   AF-A0A2V9N4C0-F1
#
_cell.length_a   1.000
_cell.length_b   1.000
_cell.length_c   1.000
_cell.angle_alpha   90.00
_cell.angle_beta   90.00
_cell.angle_gamma   90.00
#
_symmetry.space_group_name_H-M   'P 1'
#
loop_
_entity.id
_entity.type
_entity.pdbx_description
1 polymer ?
#
loop_
_entity_poly.entity_id
_entity_poly.type
_entity_poly.pdbx_seq_one_letter_code
_entity_poly.pdbx_strand_id
1 'polypeptide(L)'
;EGFRRLVEPKVVLEVAFNNMMKSDRHSSGYALRFPRIVRLRPDKLPEDADTIDRAEEIFKKQNSGRSKQISNGPSGGANGNDP
;
A
#
# COMPACT_ATOMS: atom_id res chain seq x y z
N GLU A 1 25.31 -14.27 0.29
CA GLU A 1 24.88 -13.02 -0.38
C GLU A 1 23.94 -13.39 -1.53
N GLY A 2 22.86 -12.64 -1.74
CA GLY A 2 21.88 -12.98 -2.77
C GLY A 2 22.35 -12.59 -4.18
N PHE A 3 21.79 -13.21 -5.21
CA PHE A 3 22.02 -12.83 -6.59
C PHE A 3 21.18 -11.58 -6.95
N ARG A 4 21.82 -10.43 -7.13
CA ARG A 4 21.19 -9.20 -7.64
C ARG A 4 21.72 -8.91 -9.04
N ARG A 5 20.82 -8.69 -10.00
CA ARG A 5 21.17 -8.24 -11.36
C ARG A 5 20.34 -7.01 -11.72
N LEU A 6 21.01 -5.96 -12.20
CA LEU A 6 20.33 -4.84 -12.85
C LEU A 6 19.94 -5.25 -14.27
N VAL A 7 18.71 -4.93 -14.66
CA VAL A 7 18.11 -5.26 -15.95
C VAL A 7 17.48 -4.02 -16.57
N GLU A 8 17.31 -4.02 -17.90
CA GLU A 8 16.56 -2.99 -18.60
C GLU A 8 15.05 -3.14 -18.29
N PRO A 9 14.33 -2.05 -17.94
CA PRO A 9 12.92 -2.11 -17.56
C PRO A 9 12.03 -2.27 -18.79
N LYS A 10 11.79 -3.51 -19.20
CA LYS A 10 10.96 -3.85 -20.39
C LYS A 10 9.71 -4.67 -20.07
N VAL A 11 9.66 -5.31 -18.92
CA VAL A 11 8.64 -6.30 -18.58
C VAL A 11 7.75 -5.77 -17.46
N VAL A 12 6.44 -5.77 -17.69
CA VAL A 12 5.44 -5.40 -16.68
C VAL A 12 4.88 -6.65 -16.01
N LEU A 13 4.77 -6.61 -14.68
CA LEU A 13 4.21 -7.67 -13.85
C LEU A 13 2.94 -7.18 -13.17
N GLU A 14 1.96 -8.07 -13.07
CA GLU A 14 0.85 -7.88 -12.15
C GLU A 14 1.21 -8.49 -10.81
N VAL A 15 1.14 -7.67 -9.75
CA VAL A 15 1.55 -8.05 -8.40
C VAL A 15 0.39 -7.89 -7.44
N ALA A 16 -0.01 -8.99 -6.80
CA ALA A 16 -0.92 -8.97 -5.68
C ALA A 16 -0.14 -8.76 -4.38
N PHE A 17 -0.71 -8.03 -3.42
CA PHE A 17 -0.07 -7.75 -2.13
C PHE A 17 -1.11 -7.60 -1.03
N ASN A 18 -0.70 -7.74 0.23
CA ASN A 18 -1.61 -7.70 1.36
C ASN A 18 -1.87 -6.27 1.84
N ASN A 19 -0.83 -5.45 1.89
CA ASN A 19 -0.92 -4.04 2.25
C ASN A 19 0.29 -3.27 1.70
N MET A 20 0.21 -1.94 1.76
CA MET A 20 1.28 -1.01 1.43
C MET A 20 1.75 -0.26 2.68
N MET A 21 3.05 0.00 2.76
CA MET A 21 3.71 0.70 3.87
C MET A 21 4.62 1.81 3.33
N LYS A 22 4.87 2.85 4.13
CA LYS A 22 5.95 3.82 3.85
C LYS A 22 7.31 3.14 3.99
N SER A 23 8.26 3.49 3.12
CA SER A 23 9.63 2.98 3.18
C SER A 23 10.63 4.03 2.73
N ASP A 24 11.64 4.22 3.56
CA ASP A 24 12.88 4.96 3.33
C ASP A 24 13.92 4.18 2.51
N ARG A 25 13.78 2.85 2.43
CA ARG A 25 14.69 1.95 1.70
C ARG A 25 14.46 1.90 0.19
N HIS A 26 13.33 2.41 -0.28
CA HIS A 26 12.90 2.30 -1.67
C HIS A 26 12.71 3.71 -2.23
N SER A 27 13.22 3.99 -3.43
CA SER A 27 13.11 5.32 -4.06
C SER A 27 11.66 5.77 -4.29
N SER A 28 10.72 4.83 -4.37
CA SER A 28 9.27 5.11 -4.45
C SER A 28 8.69 5.71 -3.17
N GLY A 29 9.37 5.59 -2.02
CA GLY A 29 8.81 5.93 -0.72
C GLY A 29 7.82 4.90 -0.16
N TYR A 30 7.59 3.77 -0.86
CA TYR A 30 6.61 2.75 -0.50
C TYR A 30 7.16 1.33 -0.65
N ALA A 31 6.66 0.41 0.18
CA ALA A 31 6.92 -1.01 0.10
C ALA A 31 5.61 -1.82 0.11
N LEU A 32 5.60 -2.92 -0.65
CA LEU A 32 4.49 -3.89 -0.68
C LEU A 32 4.75 -5.00 0.34
N ARG A 33 3.74 -5.38 1.12
CA ARG A 33 3.82 -6.50 2.07
C ARG A 33 3.30 -7.78 1.44
N PHE A 34 4.11 -8.84 1.53
CA PHE A 34 3.87 -10.14 0.91
C PHE A 34 3.48 -10.03 -0.59
N PRO A 35 4.30 -9.35 -1.41
CA PRO A 35 4.04 -9.24 -2.84
C PRO A 35 4.14 -10.62 -3.49
N ARG A 36 3.21 -10.91 -4.39
CA ARG A 36 3.10 -12.17 -5.14
C ARG A 36 2.91 -11.85 -6.61
N ILE A 37 3.73 -12.45 -7.46
CA ILE A 37 3.57 -12.34 -8.91
C ILE A 37 2.31 -13.10 -9.29
N VAL A 38 1.36 -12.41 -9.90
CA VAL A 38 0.14 -13.02 -10.45
C VAL A 38 0.42 -13.52 -11.86
N ARG A 39 0.93 -12.62 -12.72
CA ARG A 39 1.21 -12.91 -14.13
C ARG A 39 2.11 -11.85 -14.75
N LEU A 40 2.70 -12.21 -15.89
CA LEU A 40 3.28 -11.25 -16.83
C LEU A 40 2.17 -10.46 -17.53
N ARG A 41 2.44 -9.20 -17.85
CA ARG A 41 1.56 -8.31 -18.63
C ARG A 41 2.21 -7.97 -19.98
N PRO A 42 2.30 -8.94 -20.91
CA PRO A 42 2.85 -8.67 -22.25
C PRO A 42 1.97 -7.69 -23.05
N ASP A 43 0.75 -7.44 -22.59
CA ASP A 43 -0.20 -6.47 -23.12
C ASP A 43 0.10 -5.01 -22.70
N LYS A 44 1.08 -4.80 -21.81
CA LYS A 44 1.45 -3.47 -21.29
C LYS A 44 2.89 -3.10 -21.60
N LEU A 45 3.12 -1.83 -21.95
CA LEU A 45 4.45 -1.24 -22.03
C LEU A 45 4.92 -0.75 -20.65
N PRO A 46 6.23 -0.52 -20.45
CA PRO A 46 6.75 0.04 -19.21
C PRO A 46 6.08 1.35 -18.79
N GLU A 47 5.73 2.21 -19.74
CA GLU A 47 4.97 3.45 -19.48
C GLU A 47 3.53 3.22 -18.99
N ASP A 48 2.94 2.04 -19.22
CA ASP A 48 1.58 1.69 -18.78
C ASP A 48 1.55 1.06 -17.37
N ALA A 49 2.70 0.93 -16.73
CA ALA A 49 2.81 0.48 -15.36
C ALA A 49 2.19 1.50 -14.39
N ASP A 50 1.74 1.02 -13.22
CA ASP A 50 1.22 1.92 -12.20
C ASP A 50 2.28 2.94 -11.75
N THR A 51 1.85 4.19 -11.57
CA THR A 51 2.72 5.31 -11.18
C THR A 51 2.89 5.40 -9.66
N ILE A 52 3.81 6.26 -9.22
CA ILE A 52 3.98 6.56 -7.79
C ILE A 52 2.73 7.23 -7.21
N ASP A 53 2.05 8.08 -7.97
CA ASP A 53 0.77 8.69 -7.55
C ASP A 53 -0.28 7.61 -7.28
N ARG A 54 -0.34 6.59 -8.15
CA ARG A 54 -1.23 5.45 -7.95
C ARG A 54 -0.90 4.69 -6.67
N ALA A 55 0.39 4.51 -6.37
CA ALA A 55 0.81 3.89 -5.11
C ALA A 55 0.37 4.71 -3.89
N GLU A 56 0.50 6.04 -3.94
CA GLU A 56 0.05 6.94 -2.89
C GLU A 56 -1.46 6.87 -2.67
N GLU A 57 -2.27 6.84 -3.74
CA GLU A 57 -3.71 6.67 -3.65
C GLU A 57 -4.09 5.37 -2.93
N ILE A 58 -3.43 4.26 -3.28
CA ILE A 58 -3.65 2.96 -2.65
C ILE A 58 -3.33 3.04 -1.16
N PHE A 59 -2.19 3.65 -0.80
CA PHE A 59 -1.78 3.82 0.60
C PHE A 59 -2.80 4.65 1.40
N LYS A 60 -3.27 5.78 0.85
CA LYS A 60 -4.28 6.63 1.49
C LYS A 60 -5.59 5.86 1.71
N LYS A 61 -6.10 5.18 0.68
CA LYS A 61 -7.33 4.39 0.75
C LYS A 61 -7.27 3.29 1.81
N GLN A 62 -6.13 2.61 1.94
CA GLN A 62 -5.92 1.60 2.99
C GLN A 62 -6.05 2.18 4.40
N ASN A 63 -5.55 3.41 4.63
CA ASN A 63 -5.55 4.03 5.95
C ASN A 63 -6.89 4.68 6.29
N SER A 64 -7.60 5.23 5.30
CA SER A 64 -8.95 5.79 5.50
C SER A 64 -9.98 4.73 5.93
N GLY A 65 -9.80 3.47 5.53
CA GLY A 65 -10.64 2.36 6.01
C GLY A 65 -10.35 1.96 7.46
N ARG A 66 -9.13 2.21 7.95
CA ARG A 66 -8.68 1.81 9.29
C ARG A 66 -9.12 2.80 10.38
N SER A 67 -9.27 4.09 10.05
CA SER A 67 -9.77 5.12 10.98
C SER A 67 -11.27 5.02 11.26
N LYS A 68 -12.07 4.45 10.35
CA LYS A 68 -13.55 4.38 10.50
C LYS A 68 -14.04 3.32 11.49
N GLN A 69 -13.19 2.39 11.94
CA GLN A 69 -13.55 1.38 12.94
C GLN A 69 -13.28 1.81 14.40
N ILE A 70 -12.51 2.88 14.63
CA ILE A 70 -12.13 3.29 16.00
C ILE A 70 -13.17 4.25 16.62
N SER A 71 -14.13 4.78 15.83
CA SER A 71 -15.11 5.76 16.30
C SER A 71 -16.45 5.20 16.80
N ASN A 72 -16.63 3.88 16.86
CA ASN A 72 -17.88 3.27 17.35
C ASN A 72 -17.63 2.53 18.68
N GLY A 73 -17.25 3.30 19.71
CA GLY A 73 -17.30 2.88 21.11
C GLY A 73 -18.46 3.62 21.81
N PRO A 74 -19.24 2.97 22.69
CA PRO A 74 -20.47 3.55 23.21
C PRO A 74 -20.18 4.73 24.13
N SER A 75 -20.77 5.87 23.81
CA SER A 75 -20.97 7.00 24.71
C SER A 75 -21.98 6.61 25.80
N GLY A 76 -21.53 5.91 26.83
CA GLY A 76 -22.15 5.96 28.16
C GLY A 76 -21.21 6.80 29.02
N GLY A 77 -21.61 7.90 29.64
CA GLY A 77 -22.88 8.25 30.23
C GLY A 77 -22.48 9.07 31.46
N ALA A 78 -23.17 10.18 31.68
CA ALA A 78 -22.83 11.21 32.65
C ALA A 78 -22.42 10.68 34.03
N ASN A 79 -21.44 11.34 34.64
CA ASN A 79 -21.47 11.66 36.07
C ASN A 79 -20.90 13.06 36.23
N GLY A 80 -21.75 14.06 36.00
CA GLY A 80 -21.54 15.38 36.57
C GLY A 80 -21.91 15.33 38.05
N ASN A 81 -21.00 15.85 38.88
CA ASN A 81 -21.20 16.77 40.01
C ASN A 81 -22.38 16.50 40.96
N ASP A 82 -22.31 16.57 42.28
CA ASP A 82 -21.45 17.19 43.31
C ASP A 82 -22.11 16.73 44.65
N PRO A 83 -21.61 17.00 45.88
CA PRO A 83 -20.27 17.38 46.34
C PRO A 83 -19.58 16.28 47.20
#